data_AF-A0A538PW99-F1
#
_entry.id   AF-A0A538PW99-F1
#
_cell.length_a   1.000
_cell.length_b   1.000
_cell.length_c   1.000
_cell.angle_alpha   90.00
_cell.angle_beta   90.00
_cell.angle_gamma   90.00
#
_symmetry.space_group_name_H-M   'P 1'
#
loop_
_entity.id
_entity.type
_entity.pdbx_description
1 polymer ?
#
loop_
_entity_poly.entity_id
_entity_poly.type
_entity_poly.pdbx_seq_one_letter_code
_entity_poly.pdbx_strand_id
1 'polypeptide(L)' 'MTRRDRREVDNLVMLRYRETHGRMDSMLTVVKTRGSEHDPGTHQFSIGQGGVRLDQRGASG' A
#
# COMPACT_ATOMS: atom_id res chain seq x y z
N MET A 1 9.61 -7.05 -11.54
CA MET A 1 10.29 -7.08 -10.22
C MET A 1 10.49 -8.52 -9.80
N THR A 2 11.74 -8.96 -9.69
CA THR A 2 12.10 -10.34 -9.36
C THR A 2 12.23 -10.54 -7.85
N ARG A 3 12.27 -11.81 -7.38
CA ARG A 3 12.55 -12.10 -5.96
C ARG A 3 13.92 -11.58 -5.50
N ARG A 4 14.88 -11.43 -6.42
CA ARG A 4 16.21 -10.87 -6.14
C ARG A 4 16.13 -9.38 -5.83
N ASP A 5 15.43 -8.62 -6.68
CA ASP A 5 15.28 -7.17 -6.56
C ASP A 5 14.67 -6.76 -5.19
N ARG A 6 13.78 -7.59 -4.62
CA ARG A 6 13.12 -7.31 -3.33
C ARG A 6 14.09 -7.27 -2.14
N ARG A 7 15.26 -7.89 -2.25
CA ARG A 7 16.23 -7.97 -1.14
C ARG A 7 17.11 -6.74 -1.03
N GLU A 8 17.36 -6.07 -2.15
CA GLU A 8 18.29 -4.93 -2.24
C GLU A 8 17.66 -3.61 -1.82
N VAL A 9 16.33 -3.51 -1.79
CA VAL A 9 15.62 -2.29 -1.37
C VAL A 9 15.47 -2.20 0.15
N ASP A 10 15.59 -0.97 0.66
CA ASP A 10 15.38 -0.68 2.09
C ASP A 10 13.91 -0.54 2.43
N ASN A 11 13.14 0.12 1.57
CA ASN A 11 11.70 0.29 1.72
C ASN A 11 10.98 -0.23 0.49
N LEU A 12 9.88 -0.94 0.71
CA LEU A 12 9.02 -1.47 -0.34
C LEU A 12 7.58 -1.14 -0.03
N VAL A 13 6.94 -0.45 -0.97
CA VAL A 13 5.51 -0.17 -0.96
C VAL A 13 4.87 -0.91 -2.13
N MET A 14 3.75 -1.57 -1.86
CA MET A 14 2.95 -2.25 -2.87
C MET A 14 1.67 -1.46 -3.12
N LEU A 15 1.39 -1.18 -4.39
CA LEU A 15 0.13 -0.63 -4.85
C LEU A 15 -0.65 -1.74 -5.56
N ARG A 16 -1.92 -1.91 -5.21
CA ARG A 16 -2.81 -2.88 -5.85
C ARG A 16 -4.21 -2.31 -6.00
N TYR A 17 -4.97 -2.82 -6.96
CA TYR A 17 -6.41 -2.62 -6.96
C TYR A 17 -7.09 -3.73 -6.17
N ARG A 18 -8.12 -3.39 -5.40
CA ARG A 18 -9.02 -4.34 -4.76
C ARG A 18 -10.43 -4.06 -5.27
N GLU A 19 -11.11 -5.08 -5.76
CA GLU A 19 -12.52 -4.96 -6.09
C GLU A 19 -13.36 -4.97 -4.81
N THR A 20 -14.29 -4.04 -4.69
CA THR A 20 -15.22 -3.91 -3.56
C THR A 20 -16.54 -3.38 -4.09
N HIS A 21 -17.61 -4.18 -3.99
CA HIS A 21 -18.94 -3.86 -4.51
C HIS A 21 -18.94 -3.39 -5.98
N GLY A 22 -18.17 -4.05 -6.85
CA GLY A 22 -18.05 -3.69 -8.27
C GLY A 22 -17.29 -2.38 -8.52
N ARG A 23 -16.63 -1.81 -7.51
CA ARG A 23 -15.70 -0.67 -7.64
C ARG A 23 -14.28 -1.14 -7.41
N MET A 24 -13.33 -0.54 -8.11
CA MET A 24 -11.90 -0.80 -7.93
C MET A 24 -11.31 0.25 -7.01
N ASP A 25 -10.92 -0.18 -5.82
CA ASP A 25 -10.24 0.67 -4.85
C ASP A 25 -8.73 0.57 -5.03
N SER A 26 -8.05 1.72 -5.04
CA SER A 26 -6.58 1.76 -5.04
C SER A 26 -6.08 1.57 -3.61
N MET A 27 -5.23 0.56 -3.41
CA MET A 27 -4.76 0.13 -2.11
C MET A 27 -3.23 0.20 -2.01
N LEU A 28 -2.73 0.65 -0.87
CA LEU A 28 -1.31 0.78 -0.53
C LEU A 28 -0.98 -0.10 0.68
N THR A 29 0.15 -0.81 0.61
CA THR A 29 0.68 -1.59 1.72
C THR A 29 2.17 -1.37 1.83
N VAL A 30 2.66 -1.12 3.04
CA VAL A 30 4.10 -1.17 3.32
C VAL A 30 4.47 -2.64 3.50
N VAL A 31 5.37 -3.15 2.66
CA VAL A 31 5.75 -4.58 2.64
C VAL A 31 7.07 -4.82 3.36
N LYS A 32 7.96 -3.82 3.35
CA LYS A 32 9.26 -3.89 4.00
C LYS A 32 9.71 -2.47 4.34
N THR A 33 10.24 -2.31 5.54
CA THR A 33 11.06 -1.19 5.98
C THR A 33 12.31 -1.76 6.63
N ARG A 34 13.46 -1.11 6.43
CA ARG A 34 14.70 -1.48 7.13
C ARG A 34 14.85 -0.60 8.36
N GLY A 35 15.07 -1.23 9.53
CA GLY A 35 15.43 -0.51 10.76
C GLY A 35 14.25 0.06 11.56
N SER A 36 13.00 -0.19 11.15
CA SER A 36 11.82 0.16 11.93
C SER A 36 10.65 -0.77 11.60
N GLU A 37 9.71 -0.89 12.54
CA GLU A 37 8.39 -1.43 12.24
C GLU A 37 7.61 -0.50 11.30
N HIS A 38 6.65 -1.07 10.57
CA HIS A 38 5.70 -0.34 9.73
C HIS A 38 4.29 -0.86 9.98
N ASP A 39 3.28 -0.07 9.60
CA ASP A 39 1.89 -0.52 9.62
C ASP A 39 1.71 -1.70 8.63
N PRO A 40 1.37 -2.92 9.09
CA PRO A 40 1.13 -4.06 8.21
C PRO A 40 -0.21 -3.96 7.46
N GLY A 41 -0.99 -2.92 7.74
CA GLY A 41 -2.29 -2.66 7.15
C GLY A 41 -2.24 -2.42 5.63
N THR A 42 -3.39 -2.64 5.01
CA THR A 42 -3.65 -2.18 3.64
C THR A 42 -4.55 -0.95 3.71
N HIS A 43 -4.10 0.15 3.13
CA HIS A 43 -4.76 1.45 3.18
C HIS A 43 -5.33 1.79 1.82
N GLN A 44 -6.57 2.26 1.77
CA GLN A 44 -7.07 2.88 0.55
C GLN A 44 -6.35 4.21 0.34
N PHE A 45 -6.06 4.54 -0.90
CA PHE A 45 -5.47 5.82 -1.25
C PHE A 45 -6.12 6.39 -2.51
N SER A 46 -6.02 7.71 -2.66
CA SER A 46 -6.39 8.41 -3.88
C SER A 46 -5.26 9.32 -4.34
N ILE A 47 -5.16 9.55 -5.64
CA ILE A 47 -4.25 10.52 -6.25
C ILE A 47 -5.11 11.57 -6.93
N GLY A 48 -4.95 12.83 -6.53
CA GLY A 48 -5.69 13.95 -7.12
C GLY A 48 -4.87 15.22 -7.11
N GLN A 49 -5.55 16.35 -7.32
CA GLN A 49 -4.92 17.66 -7.19
C GLN A 49 -4.44 17.86 -5.74
N GLY A 50 -3.13 18.05 -5.58
CA GLY A 50 -2.48 18.08 -4.26
C GLY A 50 -1.80 16.77 -3.83
N GLY A 51 -1.78 15.75 -4.69
CA GLY A 51 -0.96 14.54 -4.49
C GLY A 51 -1.72 13.35 -3.90
N VAL A 52 -0.99 12.51 -3.15
CA VAL A 52 -1.49 11.27 -2.56
C VAL A 52 -2.24 11.58 -1.25
N ARG A 53 -3.43 11.03 -1.10
CA ARG A 53 -4.18 11.03 0.16
C ARG A 53 -4.44 9.59 0.61
N LEU A 54 -4.08 9.28 1.85
CA LEU A 54 -4.41 8.00 2.49
C LEU A 54 -5.77 8.13 3.17
N ASP A 55 -6.63 7.15 2.97
CA ASP A 55 -7.90 7.06 3.69
C ASP A 55 -7.69 6.36 5.04
N GLN A 56 -8.54 6.70 6.03
CA GLN A 56 -8.49 6.05 7.33
C GLN A 56 -8.89 4.57 7.17
N ARG A 57 -8.24 3.68 7.95
CA ARG A 57 -8.38 2.22 7.81
C ARG A 57 -9.86 1.84 7.61
N GLY A 58 -10.18 1.31 6.43
CA GLY A 58 -11.37 0.50 6.26
C GLY A 58 -11.17 -0.75 7.11
N ALA A 59 -11.73 -0.74 8.33
CA ALA A 59 -11.73 -1.88 9.24
C ALA A 59 -12.23 -3.09 8.47
N SER A 60 -11.31 -3.96 8.10
CA SER A 60 -11.62 -5.28 7.60
C SER A 60 -11.76 -6.13 8.85
N GLY A 61 -13.00 -6.48 9.20
CA GLY A 61 -13.28 -7.49 10.22
C GLY A 61 -12.74 -8.86 9.83
#